data_AF-A0A176T448-F1
#
_entry.id   AF-A0A176T448-F1
#
_cell.length_a   1.000
_cell.length_b   1.000
_cell.length_c   1.000
_cell.angle_alpha   90.00
_cell.angle_beta   90.00
_cell.angle_gamma   90.00
#
_symmetry.space_group_name_H-M   'P 1'
#
loop_
_entity.id
_entity.type
_entity.pdbx_description
1 polymer ?
#
loop_
_entity_poly.entity_id
_entity_poly.type
_entity_poly.pdbx_seq_one_letter_code
_entity_poly.pdbx_strand_id
1 'polypeptide(L)'
;MKYYLIENDEKTGPFTIEELNKKDIYKETLIWTKGLDEWTEAKNIPMLKDIIDQTPPKYKSNKNTNEVPPEPQKTENSSEDYFGYKLASNWERFIASLIGGLIMLVPILIITKGDYFESDSYISIYDVIINIILALVVGGLMYPIWSGNIGHKIFGIKVISKENGEDVKSPIRGIIRELGKNILQYLIIPVIWLLWDKDKQNLYDKISKTIVVKKKEV
;
A
#
# COMPACT_ATOMS: atom_id res chain seq x y z
N MET A 1 -2.31 -22.49 41.11
CA MET A 1 -2.41 -22.92 39.70
C MET A 1 -2.38 -21.71 38.79
N LYS A 2 -1.87 -21.84 37.55
CA LYS A 2 -1.79 -20.75 36.58
C LYS A 2 -2.64 -21.09 35.37
N TYR A 3 -3.49 -20.16 34.95
CA TYR A 3 -4.42 -20.31 33.84
C TYR A 3 -4.03 -19.41 32.68
N TYR A 4 -4.24 -19.87 31.47
CA TYR A 4 -4.11 -19.09 30.25
C TYR A 4 -5.45 -19.09 29.54
N LEU A 5 -5.80 -17.99 28.88
CA LEU A 5 -7.05 -17.85 28.13
C LEU A 5 -6.76 -17.29 26.73
N ILE A 6 -7.70 -17.52 25.81
CA ILE A 6 -7.66 -16.95 24.47
C ILE A 6 -8.66 -15.79 24.42
N GLU A 7 -8.14 -14.57 24.33
CA GLU A 7 -8.92 -13.34 24.16
C GLU A 7 -8.51 -12.70 22.82
N ASN A 8 -9.47 -12.47 21.91
CA ASN A 8 -9.20 -11.94 20.55
C ASN A 8 -8.12 -12.73 19.77
N ASP A 9 -8.19 -14.06 19.80
CA ASP A 9 -7.24 -14.98 19.15
C ASP A 9 -5.78 -14.89 19.63
N GLU A 10 -5.53 -14.19 20.74
CA GLU A 10 -4.22 -14.15 21.41
C GLU A 10 -4.24 -14.88 22.75
N LYS A 11 -3.14 -15.59 23.04
CA LYS A 11 -2.92 -16.22 24.35
C LYS A 11 -2.58 -15.16 25.38
N THR A 12 -3.45 -14.97 26.36
CA THR A 12 -3.22 -14.08 27.50
C THR A 12 -3.03 -14.87 28.79
N GLY A 13 -2.19 -14.36 29.70
CA GLY A 13 -1.84 -14.99 30.99
C GLY A 13 -0.34 -15.02 31.27
N PRO A 14 0.11 -15.72 32.32
CA PRO A 14 -0.69 -16.55 33.23
C PRO A 14 -1.52 -15.74 34.23
N PHE A 15 -2.75 -16.19 34.49
CA PHE A 15 -3.65 -15.66 35.51
C PHE A 15 -3.82 -16.64 36.67
N THR A 16 -4.09 -16.10 37.85
CA THR A 16 -4.56 -16.83 39.03
C THR A 16 -6.09 -16.95 39.02
N ILE A 17 -6.66 -17.85 39.82
CA ILE A 17 -8.12 -18.03 39.91
C ILE A 17 -8.84 -16.74 40.37
N GLU A 18 -8.19 -15.95 41.22
CA GLU A 18 -8.73 -14.67 41.72
C GLU A 18 -8.74 -13.58 40.64
N GLU A 19 -7.74 -13.57 39.77
CA GLU A 19 -7.68 -12.67 38.60
C GLU A 19 -8.70 -13.07 37.53
N LEU A 20 -8.94 -14.38 37.36
CA LEU A 20 -10.00 -14.89 36.49
C LEU A 20 -11.40 -14.45 36.96
N ASN A 21 -11.64 -14.39 38.28
CA ASN A 21 -12.91 -13.91 38.82
C ASN A 21 -13.17 -12.41 38.56
N LYS A 22 -12.13 -11.63 38.25
CA LYS A 22 -12.25 -10.21 37.88
C LYS A 22 -12.38 -9.98 36.37
N LYS A 23 -12.27 -11.05 35.57
CA LYS A 23 -12.37 -11.00 34.11
C LYS A 23 -13.72 -11.54 33.64
N ASP A 24 -14.21 -11.03 32.52
CA ASP A 24 -15.43 -11.49 31.88
C ASP A 24 -15.19 -12.85 31.17
N ILE A 25 -15.36 -13.94 31.92
CA ILE A 25 -15.18 -15.31 31.42
C ILE A 25 -16.54 -15.92 31.09
N TYR A 26 -16.72 -16.33 29.84
CA TYR A 26 -17.95 -16.95 29.34
C TYR A 26 -17.80 -18.46 29.21
N LYS A 27 -18.93 -19.17 29.07
CA LYS A 27 -18.99 -20.65 28.93
C LYS A 27 -18.07 -21.21 27.84
N GLU A 28 -17.96 -20.48 26.74
CA GLU A 28 -17.23 -20.85 25.53
C GLU A 28 -15.76 -20.37 25.53
N THR A 29 -15.32 -19.66 26.58
CA THR A 29 -13.93 -19.16 26.66
C THR A 29 -12.98 -20.35 26.77
N LEU A 30 -11.99 -20.44 25.85
CA LEU A 30 -10.97 -21.48 25.88
C LEU A 30 -9.92 -21.18 26.95
N ILE A 31 -9.70 -22.15 27.83
CA ILE A 31 -8.79 -22.04 28.97
C ILE A 31 -7.84 -23.23 28.99
N TRP A 32 -6.57 -22.96 29.29
CA TRP A 32 -5.56 -23.98 29.49
C TRP A 32 -4.88 -23.81 30.85
N THR A 33 -4.63 -24.92 31.54
CA THR A 33 -3.89 -24.98 32.80
C THR A 33 -3.01 -26.22 32.83
N LYS A 34 -1.96 -26.19 33.65
CA LYS A 34 -1.03 -27.31 33.79
C LYS A 34 -1.79 -28.56 34.29
N GLY A 35 -1.89 -29.58 33.43
CA GLY A 35 -2.67 -30.80 33.68
C GLY A 35 -3.75 -31.10 32.63
N LEU A 36 -3.97 -30.18 31.68
CA LEU A 36 -4.78 -30.40 30.47
C LEU A 36 -3.86 -30.58 29.26
N ASP A 37 -4.18 -31.55 28.40
CA ASP A 37 -3.42 -31.79 27.15
C ASP A 37 -3.78 -30.75 26.08
N GLU A 38 -5.02 -30.24 26.08
CA GLU A 38 -5.53 -29.30 25.09
C GLU A 38 -6.32 -28.14 25.72
N TRP A 39 -6.53 -27.08 24.94
CA TRP A 39 -7.39 -25.96 25.32
C TRP A 39 -8.82 -26.43 25.53
N THR A 40 -9.37 -26.17 26.72
CA THR A 40 -10.68 -26.68 27.12
C THR A 40 -11.62 -25.51 27.39
N GLU A 41 -12.87 -25.60 26.91
CA GLU A 41 -13.89 -24.60 27.22
C GLU A 41 -14.11 -24.47 28.73
N ALA A 42 -14.30 -23.23 29.20
CA ALA A 42 -14.47 -22.91 30.61
C ALA A 42 -15.59 -23.75 31.27
N LYS A 43 -16.68 -24.04 30.53
CA LYS A 43 -17.82 -24.87 31.02
C LYS A 43 -17.41 -26.29 31.43
N ASN A 44 -16.33 -26.82 30.84
CA ASN A 44 -15.86 -28.19 31.07
C ASN A 44 -14.81 -28.27 32.19
N ILE A 45 -14.41 -27.13 32.78
CA ILE A 45 -13.46 -27.07 33.89
C ILE A 45 -14.25 -26.92 35.20
N PRO A 46 -14.34 -27.96 36.05
CA PRO A 46 -15.16 -27.92 37.26
C PRO A 46 -14.82 -26.75 38.21
N MET A 47 -13.54 -26.34 38.24
CA MET A 47 -13.06 -25.24 39.08
C MET A 47 -13.53 -23.84 38.66
N LEU A 48 -14.10 -23.69 37.46
CA LEU A 48 -14.54 -22.40 36.92
C LEU A 48 -16.06 -22.22 36.89
N LYS A 49 -16.80 -23.25 37.30
CA LYS A 49 -18.27 -23.27 37.24
C LYS A 49 -18.89 -22.05 37.94
N ASP A 50 -18.40 -21.73 39.13
CA ASP A 50 -18.92 -20.63 39.95
C ASP A 50 -18.64 -19.25 39.34
N ILE A 51 -17.59 -19.11 38.52
CA ILE A 51 -17.23 -17.85 37.86
C ILE A 51 -18.10 -17.62 36.61
N ILE A 52 -18.38 -18.70 35.86
CA ILE A 52 -19.09 -18.63 34.59
C ILE A 52 -20.60 -18.36 34.77
N ASP A 53 -21.20 -18.83 35.86
CA ASP A 53 -22.63 -18.63 36.14
C ASP A 53 -22.96 -17.17 36.57
N GLN A 54 -21.95 -16.33 36.82
CA GLN A 54 -22.10 -14.93 37.20
C GLN A 54 -22.07 -13.96 36.01
N THR A 55 -21.71 -14.41 34.80
CA THR A 55 -21.58 -13.53 33.62
C THR A 55 -22.79 -13.64 32.68
N PRO A 56 -23.32 -12.51 32.15
CA PRO A 56 -24.40 -12.54 31.17
C PRO A 56 -23.93 -13.19 29.85
N PRO A 57 -24.84 -13.79 29.06
CA PRO A 57 -24.49 -14.44 27.79
C PRO A 57 -23.81 -13.47 26.82
N LYS A 58 -22.76 -13.94 26.14
CA LYS A 58 -21.96 -13.15 25.18
C LYS A 58 -22.85 -12.62 24.04
N TYR A 59 -22.76 -11.31 23.76
CA TYR A 59 -23.43 -10.69 22.62
C TYR A 59 -22.86 -11.24 21.29
N LYS A 60 -23.69 -11.96 20.52
CA LYS A 60 -23.32 -12.50 19.21
C LYS A 60 -23.39 -11.39 18.15
N SER A 61 -22.25 -10.76 17.85
CA SER A 61 -22.11 -9.94 16.65
C SER A 61 -21.98 -10.86 15.43
N ASN A 62 -22.92 -10.77 14.48
CA ASN A 62 -22.84 -11.48 13.20
C ASN A 62 -21.68 -10.91 12.36
N LYS A 63 -20.46 -11.36 12.64
CA LYS A 63 -19.41 -11.51 11.64
C LYS A 63 -19.19 -13.01 11.48
N ASN A 64 -19.38 -13.52 10.27
CA ASN A 64 -19.08 -14.89 9.94
C ASN A 64 -17.59 -15.15 10.22
N THR A 65 -17.29 -15.93 11.26
CA THR A 65 -15.95 -16.43 11.56
C THR A 65 -15.99 -17.95 11.46
N ASN A 66 -15.81 -18.46 10.25
CA ASN A 66 -15.25 -19.79 10.01
C ASN A 66 -13.91 -19.55 9.32
N GLU A 67 -12.85 -19.29 10.08
CA GLU A 67 -11.49 -19.37 9.55
C GLU A 67 -10.65 -20.25 10.49
N VAL A 68 -10.29 -21.41 9.95
CA VAL A 68 -9.19 -22.27 10.41
C VAL A 68 -7.91 -21.42 10.48
N PRO A 69 -7.04 -21.58 11.50
CA PRO A 69 -5.84 -20.76 11.66
C PRO A 69 -4.99 -20.77 10.37
N PRO A 70 -4.70 -19.61 9.76
CA PRO A 70 -3.87 -19.59 8.57
C PRO A 70 -2.43 -19.91 8.95
N GLU A 71 -1.95 -21.05 8.43
CA GLU A 71 -0.54 -21.34 8.19
C GLU A 71 0.16 -20.07 7.66
N PRO A 72 1.40 -19.74 8.08
CA PRO A 72 2.03 -18.44 7.78
C PRO A 72 1.99 -18.12 6.29
N GLN A 73 1.00 -17.31 5.92
CA GLN A 73 0.75 -16.90 4.55
C GLN A 73 1.89 -15.99 4.11
N LYS A 74 2.67 -16.49 3.16
CA LYS A 74 3.48 -15.68 2.26
C LYS A 74 2.57 -14.58 1.73
N THR A 75 2.89 -13.32 2.01
CA THR A 75 2.06 -12.14 1.78
C THR A 75 1.72 -11.99 0.29
N GLU A 76 0.63 -12.62 -0.15
CA GLU A 76 0.03 -12.33 -1.44
C GLU A 76 -0.78 -11.05 -1.33
N ASN A 77 -0.16 -9.98 -1.81
CA ASN A 77 -0.74 -8.70 -2.21
C ASN A 77 -2.29 -8.68 -2.24
N SER A 78 -2.91 -8.10 -1.22
CA SER A 78 -4.24 -7.52 -1.35
C SER A 78 -4.15 -6.42 -2.41
N SER A 79 -4.57 -6.74 -3.64
CA SER A 79 -4.90 -5.74 -4.63
C SER A 79 -6.09 -4.96 -4.10
N GLU A 80 -5.82 -3.87 -3.38
CA GLU A 80 -6.82 -2.84 -3.15
C GLU A 80 -7.37 -2.43 -4.52
N ASP A 81 -8.67 -2.66 -4.74
CA ASP A 81 -9.36 -2.28 -5.96
C ASP A 81 -9.61 -0.77 -5.95
N TYR A 82 -8.85 -0.02 -6.74
CA TYR A 82 -9.09 1.40 -6.95
C TYR A 82 -10.04 1.55 -8.13
N PHE A 83 -11.33 1.77 -7.86
CA PHE A 83 -12.35 1.90 -8.91
C PHE A 83 -12.39 0.68 -9.87
N GLY A 84 -12.15 -0.52 -9.31
CA GLY A 84 -12.06 -1.77 -10.06
C GLY A 84 -10.80 -1.89 -10.92
N TYR A 85 -9.73 -1.19 -10.56
CA TYR A 85 -8.41 -1.36 -11.15
C TYR A 85 -7.41 -1.90 -10.11
N LYS A 86 -6.56 -2.83 -10.56
CA LYS A 86 -5.41 -3.31 -9.79
C LYS A 86 -4.30 -2.27 -9.79
N LEU A 87 -3.70 -2.02 -8.63
CA LEU A 87 -2.52 -1.16 -8.52
C LEU A 87 -1.34 -1.68 -9.35
N ALA A 88 -0.66 -0.75 -10.03
CA ALA A 88 0.65 -1.04 -10.60
C ALA A 88 1.67 -1.21 -9.47
N SER A 89 2.49 -2.27 -9.55
CA SER A 89 3.56 -2.54 -8.58
C SER A 89 4.64 -1.47 -8.62
N ASN A 90 5.44 -1.40 -7.55
CA ASN A 90 6.56 -0.46 -7.45
C ASN A 90 7.58 -0.67 -8.58
N TRP A 91 7.85 -1.92 -8.95
CA TRP A 91 8.77 -2.23 -10.04
C TRP A 91 8.23 -1.87 -11.42
N GLU A 92 6.94 -2.11 -11.71
CA GLU A 92 6.33 -1.67 -12.96
C GLU A 92 6.44 -0.15 -13.13
N ARG A 93 6.20 0.61 -12.05
CA ARG A 93 6.31 2.08 -12.06
C ARG A 93 7.76 2.55 -12.24
N PHE A 94 8.70 1.93 -11.53
CA PHE A 94 10.12 2.25 -11.61
C PHE A 94 10.66 2.00 -13.01
N ILE A 95 10.45 0.80 -13.54
CA ILE A 95 10.95 0.40 -14.86
C ILE A 95 10.25 1.21 -15.97
N ALA A 96 8.94 1.47 -15.85
CA ALA A 96 8.25 2.37 -16.78
C ALA A 96 8.87 3.77 -16.79
N SER A 97 9.20 4.32 -15.62
CA SER A 97 9.83 5.64 -15.52
C SER A 97 11.24 5.64 -16.11
N LEU A 98 12.04 4.60 -15.84
CA LEU A 98 13.38 4.44 -16.39
C LEU A 98 13.37 4.34 -17.92
N ILE A 99 12.54 3.44 -18.49
CA ILE A 99 12.43 3.28 -19.94
C ILE A 99 11.87 4.54 -20.60
N GLY A 100 10.88 5.19 -19.97
CA GLY A 100 10.37 6.47 -20.44
C GLY A 100 11.45 7.55 -20.48
N GLY A 101 12.28 7.64 -19.44
CA GLY A 101 13.41 8.55 -19.36
C GLY A 101 14.46 8.28 -20.44
N LEU A 102 14.86 7.02 -20.64
CA LEU A 102 15.82 6.63 -21.69
C LEU A 102 15.31 6.97 -23.09
N ILE A 103 14.03 6.75 -23.37
CA ILE A 103 13.42 7.12 -24.65
C ILE A 103 13.45 8.64 -24.84
N MET A 104 13.15 9.42 -23.81
CA MET A 104 13.19 10.88 -23.86
C MET A 104 14.61 11.45 -23.90
N LEU A 105 15.61 10.71 -23.44
CA LEU A 105 17.01 11.12 -23.48
C LEU A 105 17.55 11.19 -24.91
N VAL A 106 17.17 10.27 -25.79
CA VAL A 106 17.63 10.24 -27.20
C VAL A 106 17.38 11.56 -27.94
N PRO A 107 16.15 12.11 -28.01
CA PRO A 107 15.93 13.40 -28.67
C PRO A 107 16.65 14.56 -27.95
N ILE A 108 16.82 14.50 -26.63
CA ILE A 108 17.59 15.50 -25.88
C ILE A 108 19.06 15.50 -26.33
N LEU A 109 19.68 14.34 -26.46
CA LEU A 109 21.07 14.23 -26.92
C LEU A 109 21.26 14.69 -28.36
N ILE A 110 20.27 14.43 -29.23
CA ILE A 110 20.30 14.93 -30.62
C ILE A 110 20.23 16.47 -30.64
N ILE A 111 19.33 17.06 -29.85
CA ILE A 111 19.13 18.52 -29.81
C ILE A 111 20.35 19.22 -29.19
N THR A 112 20.89 18.66 -28.13
CA THR A 112 22.04 19.21 -27.39
C THR A 112 23.39 18.83 -28.00
N LYS A 113 23.41 17.98 -29.04
CA LYS A 113 24.62 17.42 -29.65
C LYS A 113 25.55 16.69 -28.68
N GLY A 114 25.02 16.22 -27.55
CA GLY A 114 25.78 15.52 -26.50
C GLY A 114 26.26 16.41 -25.36
N ASP A 115 26.22 17.73 -25.52
CA ASP A 115 26.66 18.72 -24.52
C ASP A 115 25.87 18.62 -23.20
N TYR A 116 24.72 17.94 -23.21
CA TYR A 116 23.91 17.67 -22.02
C TYR A 116 24.67 16.94 -20.90
N PHE A 117 25.68 16.13 -21.23
CA PHE A 117 26.48 15.42 -20.22
C PHE A 117 27.73 16.19 -19.79
N GLU A 118 28.08 17.29 -20.47
CA GLU A 118 29.27 18.09 -20.19
C GLU A 118 29.02 19.22 -19.18
N SER A 119 27.82 19.30 -18.59
CA SER A 119 27.48 20.32 -17.60
C SER A 119 28.30 20.17 -16.32
N ASP A 120 28.83 21.29 -15.80
CA ASP A 120 29.43 21.39 -14.47
C ASP A 120 28.52 20.84 -13.37
N SER A 121 29.08 20.49 -12.20
CA SER A 121 28.41 19.84 -11.05
C SER A 121 27.23 20.61 -10.42
N TYR A 122 26.82 21.76 -10.98
CA TYR A 122 25.74 22.60 -10.50
C TYR A 122 24.55 22.56 -11.47
N ILE A 123 23.33 22.64 -10.92
CA ILE A 123 22.10 22.74 -11.72
C ILE A 123 22.14 24.03 -12.53
N SER A 124 22.24 23.91 -13.85
CA SER A 124 22.29 25.04 -14.77
C SER A 124 20.88 25.54 -15.12
N ILE A 125 20.76 26.80 -15.52
CA ILE A 125 19.50 27.34 -16.07
C ILE A 125 19.04 26.56 -17.31
N TYR A 126 19.99 26.03 -18.09
CA TYR A 126 19.71 25.16 -19.23
C TYR A 126 19.02 23.87 -18.80
N ASP A 127 19.46 23.25 -17.70
CA ASP A 127 18.84 22.03 -17.17
C ASP A 127 17.41 22.28 -16.72
N VAL A 128 17.17 23.42 -16.06
CA VAL A 128 15.83 23.83 -15.63
C VAL A 128 14.91 24.01 -16.85
N ILE A 129 15.39 24.68 -17.90
CA ILE A 129 14.63 24.88 -19.15
C ILE A 129 14.30 23.52 -19.79
N ILE A 130 15.27 22.62 -19.92
CA ILE A 130 15.06 21.27 -20.48
C ILE A 130 14.02 20.50 -19.67
N ASN A 131 14.10 20.52 -18.34
CA ASN A 131 13.14 19.84 -17.47
C ASN A 131 11.71 20.39 -17.60
N ILE A 132 11.56 21.71 -17.79
CA ILE A 132 10.25 22.34 -18.05
C ILE A 132 9.71 21.90 -19.41
N ILE A 133 10.52 21.97 -20.47
CA ILE A 133 10.13 21.52 -21.81
C ILE A 133 9.73 20.04 -21.79
N LEU A 134 10.49 19.20 -21.07
CA LEU A 134 10.17 17.79 -20.92
C LEU A 134 8.82 17.59 -20.23
N ALA A 135 8.53 18.34 -19.16
CA ALA A 135 7.24 18.27 -18.49
C ALA A 135 6.09 18.76 -19.38
N LEU A 136 6.31 19.77 -20.22
CA LEU A 136 5.32 20.23 -21.22
C LEU A 136 5.06 19.17 -22.30
N VAL A 137 6.12 18.55 -22.84
CA VAL A 137 6.00 17.49 -23.84
C VAL A 137 5.30 16.27 -23.23
N VAL A 138 5.79 15.79 -22.09
CA VAL A 138 5.26 14.57 -21.46
C VAL A 138 3.88 14.81 -20.86
N GLY A 139 3.79 15.77 -19.96
CA GLY A 139 2.55 16.12 -19.27
C GLY A 139 1.49 16.70 -20.21
N GLY A 140 1.88 17.57 -21.14
CA GLY A 140 0.95 18.26 -22.01
C GLY A 140 0.48 17.42 -23.20
N LEU A 141 1.36 16.65 -23.83
CA LEU A 141 1.01 15.89 -25.05
C LEU A 141 0.64 14.44 -24.77
N MET A 142 1.30 13.77 -23.82
CA MET A 142 1.15 12.32 -23.67
C MET A 142 0.00 11.94 -22.73
N TYR A 143 -0.24 12.72 -21.66
CA TYR A 143 -1.35 12.45 -20.73
C TYR A 143 -2.73 12.47 -21.40
N PRO A 144 -3.07 13.42 -22.30
CA PRO A 144 -4.34 13.37 -23.02
C PRO A 144 -4.57 12.08 -23.80
N ILE A 145 -3.51 11.48 -24.31
CA ILE A 145 -3.57 10.30 -25.19
C ILE A 145 -3.53 9.00 -24.38
N TRP A 146 -2.65 8.91 -23.38
CA TRP A 146 -2.35 7.66 -22.69
C TRP A 146 -2.60 7.68 -21.18
N SER A 147 -2.98 8.83 -20.64
CA SER A 147 -3.10 9.07 -19.20
C SER A 147 -1.82 8.69 -18.46
N GLY A 148 -0.68 9.11 -19.01
CA GLY A 148 0.66 8.82 -18.51
C GLY A 148 1.71 9.08 -19.58
N ASN A 149 2.97 8.80 -19.24
CA ASN A 149 4.11 8.90 -20.17
C ASN A 149 4.28 7.64 -21.04
N ILE A 150 5.28 7.62 -21.93
CA ILE A 150 5.53 6.53 -22.90
C ILE A 150 5.84 5.22 -22.18
N GLY A 151 6.57 5.28 -21.07
CA GLY A 151 6.84 4.14 -20.22
C GLY A 151 5.56 3.50 -19.71
N HIS A 152 4.61 4.30 -19.23
CA HIS A 152 3.31 3.78 -18.79
C HIS A 152 2.57 3.07 -19.92
N LYS A 153 2.61 3.62 -21.14
CA LYS A 153 2.02 2.97 -22.31
C LYS A 153 2.64 1.60 -22.58
N ILE A 154 3.97 1.51 -22.57
CA ILE A 154 4.71 0.25 -22.82
C ILE A 154 4.37 -0.81 -21.77
N PHE A 155 4.25 -0.41 -20.50
CA PHE A 155 3.97 -1.32 -19.39
C PHE A 155 2.48 -1.59 -19.17
N GLY A 156 1.60 -1.08 -20.02
CA GLY A 156 0.16 -1.29 -19.86
C GLY A 156 -0.40 -0.70 -18.56
N ILE A 157 0.23 0.34 -18.02
CA ILE A 157 -0.23 1.04 -16.81
C ILE A 157 -0.73 2.44 -17.18
N LYS A 158 -1.55 3.04 -16.32
CA LYS A 158 -2.09 4.39 -16.51
C LYS A 158 -2.29 5.11 -15.19
N VAL A 159 -2.33 6.43 -15.25
CA VAL A 159 -2.58 7.34 -14.14
C VAL A 159 -4.07 7.66 -14.10
N ILE A 160 -4.71 7.38 -12.98
CA ILE A 160 -6.09 7.77 -12.70
C ILE A 160 -6.16 8.73 -11.51
N SER A 161 -7.23 9.50 -11.43
CA SER A 161 -7.56 10.33 -10.28
C SER A 161 -7.94 9.47 -9.09
N LYS A 162 -7.36 9.75 -7.92
CA LYS A 162 -7.71 9.06 -6.68
C LYS A 162 -9.10 9.48 -6.16
N GLU A 163 -9.57 10.65 -6.55
CA GLU A 163 -10.84 11.22 -6.06
C GLU A 163 -12.06 10.59 -6.75
N ASN A 164 -11.97 10.31 -8.05
CA ASN A 164 -13.12 9.86 -8.85
C ASN A 164 -12.82 8.70 -9.81
N GLY A 165 -11.58 8.20 -9.85
CA GLY A 165 -11.20 7.06 -10.69
C GLY A 165 -11.06 7.36 -12.18
N GLU A 166 -11.25 8.62 -12.59
CA GLU A 166 -11.16 9.02 -13.98
C GLU A 166 -9.71 9.03 -14.48
N ASP A 167 -9.55 8.70 -15.76
CA ASP A 167 -8.28 8.78 -16.47
C ASP A 167 -7.74 10.22 -16.45
N VAL A 168 -6.49 10.41 -16.01
CA VAL A 168 -5.86 11.73 -15.98
C VAL A 168 -5.45 12.13 -17.39
N LYS A 169 -6.39 12.69 -18.15
CA LYS A 169 -6.19 13.20 -19.52
C LYS A 169 -5.94 14.71 -19.60
N SER A 170 -6.04 15.43 -18.48
CA SER A 170 -5.81 16.88 -18.44
C SER A 170 -4.32 17.20 -18.67
N PRO A 171 -3.98 18.03 -19.68
CA PRO A 171 -2.60 18.48 -19.92
C PRO A 171 -1.98 19.14 -18.68
N ILE A 172 -2.73 20.04 -18.03
CA ILE A 172 -2.25 20.80 -16.87
C ILE A 172 -1.94 19.86 -15.70
N ARG A 173 -2.82 18.90 -15.41
CA ARG A 173 -2.58 17.91 -14.35
C ARG A 173 -1.36 17.04 -14.68
N GLY A 174 -1.19 16.65 -15.94
CA GLY A 174 0.00 15.95 -16.41
C GLY A 174 1.28 16.75 -16.21
N ILE A 175 1.30 18.03 -16.60
CA ILE A 175 2.46 18.92 -16.47
C ILE A 175 2.85 19.10 -15.00
N ILE A 176 1.89 19.43 -14.13
CA ILE A 176 2.15 19.59 -12.68
C ILE A 176 2.78 18.33 -12.10
N ARG A 177 2.26 17.17 -12.52
CA ARG A 177 2.74 15.87 -12.08
C ARG A 177 4.16 15.57 -12.55
N GLU A 178 4.50 15.83 -13.81
CA GLU A 178 5.86 15.63 -14.34
C GLU A 178 6.86 16.65 -13.78
N LEU A 179 6.46 17.90 -13.55
CA LEU A 179 7.29 18.88 -12.82
C LEU A 179 7.55 18.40 -11.38
N GLY A 180 6.52 17.90 -10.70
CA GLY A 180 6.64 17.32 -9.37
C GLY A 180 7.64 16.15 -9.34
N LYS A 181 7.64 15.29 -10.35
CA LYS A 181 8.67 14.24 -10.51
C LYS A 181 10.07 14.83 -10.65
N ASN A 182 10.23 15.77 -11.57
CA ASN A 182 11.53 16.35 -11.90
C ASN A 182 12.16 17.12 -10.72
N ILE A 183 11.35 17.70 -9.84
CA ILE A 183 11.82 18.40 -8.63
C ILE A 183 12.11 17.39 -7.51
N LEU A 184 11.21 16.43 -7.29
CA LEU A 184 11.31 15.51 -6.15
C LEU A 184 12.34 14.39 -6.36
N GLN A 185 12.76 14.12 -7.59
CA GLN A 185 13.81 13.11 -7.86
C GLN A 185 15.16 13.44 -7.20
N TYR A 186 15.45 14.72 -6.92
CA TYR A 186 16.68 15.13 -6.23
C TYR A 186 16.67 14.85 -4.73
N LEU A 187 15.52 14.45 -4.18
CA LEU A 187 15.37 14.15 -2.77
C LEU A 187 15.44 12.62 -2.56
N ILE A 188 16.15 12.20 -1.52
CA ILE A 188 16.21 10.78 -1.12
C ILE A 188 14.86 10.31 -0.56
N ILE A 189 14.15 11.20 0.14
CA ILE A 189 12.90 10.88 0.86
C ILE A 189 11.79 10.37 -0.10
N PRO A 190 11.48 11.01 -1.24
CA PRO A 190 10.49 10.51 -2.20
C PRO A 190 10.80 9.12 -2.77
N VAL A 191 12.08 8.74 -2.87
CA VAL A 191 12.50 7.43 -3.39
C VAL A 191 12.25 6.33 -2.36
N ILE A 192 12.57 6.59 -1.09
CA ILE A 192 12.34 5.64 0.01
C ILE A 192 10.85 5.56 0.37
N TRP A 193 10.12 6.67 0.27
CA TRP A 193 8.69 6.76 0.60
C TRP A 193 7.83 5.74 -0.17
N LEU A 194 8.19 5.47 -1.42
CA LEU A 194 7.48 4.52 -2.28
C LEU A 194 7.44 3.09 -1.71
N LEU A 195 8.38 2.73 -0.83
CA LEU A 195 8.46 1.40 -0.23
C LEU A 195 7.45 1.19 0.91
N TRP A 196 6.99 2.27 1.55
CA TRP A 196 6.11 2.20 2.73
C TRP A 196 4.67 2.64 2.48
N ASP A 197 4.39 3.27 1.34
CA ASP A 197 3.06 3.75 1.04
C ASP A 197 2.10 2.61 0.67
N LYS A 198 1.00 2.48 1.43
CA LYS A 198 -0.04 1.44 1.21
C LYS A 198 -0.59 1.49 -0.22
N ASP A 199 -0.81 2.69 -0.73
CA ASP A 199 -1.41 2.96 -2.04
C ASP A 199 -0.35 2.99 -3.17
N LYS A 200 0.91 2.69 -2.83
CA LYS A 200 2.07 2.71 -3.73
C LYS A 200 2.23 4.06 -4.44
N GLN A 201 1.87 5.15 -3.78
CA GLN A 201 1.97 6.52 -4.29
C GLN A 201 3.35 7.12 -3.99
N ASN A 202 3.96 7.74 -5.00
CA ASN A 202 5.07 8.67 -4.79
C ASN A 202 4.58 9.98 -4.16
N LEU A 203 5.50 10.80 -3.65
CA LEU A 203 5.14 12.09 -3.07
C LEU A 203 4.45 13.03 -4.08
N TYR A 204 4.93 13.07 -5.34
CA TYR A 204 4.25 13.81 -6.40
C TYR A 204 2.87 13.23 -6.73
N ASP A 205 2.65 11.91 -6.59
CA ASP A 205 1.33 11.28 -6.76
C ASP A 205 0.33 11.79 -5.73
N LYS A 206 0.78 11.97 -4.48
CA LYS A 206 -0.07 12.50 -3.40
C LYS A 206 -0.42 13.97 -3.65
N ILE A 207 0.56 14.78 -4.06
CA ILE A 207 0.35 16.19 -4.40
C ILE A 207 -0.64 16.30 -5.58
N SER A 208 -0.50 15.47 -6.61
CA SER A 208 -1.40 15.47 -7.76
C SER A 208 -2.72 14.72 -7.53
N LYS A 209 -2.92 14.10 -6.35
CA LYS A 209 -4.08 13.25 -6.03
C LYS A 209 -4.35 12.17 -7.08
N THR A 210 -3.29 11.54 -7.57
CA THR A 210 -3.34 10.52 -8.62
C THR A 210 -2.81 9.19 -8.15
N ILE A 211 -3.22 8.10 -8.79
CA ILE A 211 -2.70 6.77 -8.53
C ILE A 211 -2.42 6.05 -9.85
N VAL A 212 -1.43 5.16 -9.88
CA VAL A 212 -1.06 4.41 -11.09
C VAL A 212 -1.58 2.99 -10.98
N VAL A 213 -2.37 2.61 -11.96
CA VAL A 213 -3.08 1.34 -12.01
C VAL A 213 -2.74 0.59 -13.30
N LYS A 214 -2.96 -0.72 -13.31
CA LYS A 214 -2.92 -1.52 -14.53
C LYS A 214 -4.10 -1.17 -15.42
N LYS A 215 -3.89 -1.12 -16.73
CA LYS A 215 -4.99 -1.05 -17.70
C LYS A 215 -5.79 -2.36 -17.61
N LYS A 216 -7.10 -2.26 -17.75
CA LYS A 216 -7.94 -3.44 -17.94
C LYS A 216 -7.57 -4.05 -19.29
N GLU A 217 -7.37 -5.36 -19.33
CA GLU A 217 -7.28 -6.08 -20.60
C GLU A 217 -8.63 -5.86 -21.32
N VAL A 218 -8.55 -5.39 -22.56
CA VAL A 218 -9.71 -5.16 -23.45
C VAL A 218 -9.86 -6.39 -24.32
#